data_AF-A0A1G0CJ52-F1
#
_entry.id   AF-A0A1G0CJ52-F1
#
_cell.length_a   1.000
_cell.length_b   1.000
_cell.length_c   1.000
_cell.angle_alpha   90.00
_cell.angle_beta   90.00
_cell.angle_gamma   90.00
#
_symmetry.space_group_name_H-M   'P 1'
#
loop_
_entity.id
_entity.type
_entity.pdbx_description
1 polymer ?
#
loop_
_entity_poly.entity_id
_entity_poly.type
_entity_poly.pdbx_seq_one_letter_code
_entity_poly.pdbx_strand_id
1 'polypeptide(L)' 'MNELKLQLTVAEVNKVIEALGHLPYLQVYELISKLHAQAQEQLSSSPQSNGSVMIDHPDAEVVQTEN' A
#
# COMPACT_ATOMS: atom_id res chain seq x y z
N MET A 1 -1.49 26.55 -9.01
CA MET A 1 -1.10 26.23 -7.61
C MET A 1 0.10 25.31 -7.68
N ASN A 2 1.16 25.61 -6.94
CA ASN A 2 2.36 24.78 -6.90
C ASN A 2 2.13 23.59 -5.95
N GLU A 3 2.37 22.38 -6.42
CA GLU A 3 2.32 21.17 -5.61
C GLU A 3 3.72 20.84 -5.07
N LEU A 4 3.82 20.52 -3.78
CA LEU A 4 5.04 20.12 -3.10
C LEU A 4 4.90 18.67 -2.63
N LYS A 5 5.81 17.79 -3.06
CA LYS A 5 5.89 16.42 -2.54
C LYS A 5 6.83 16.38 -1.35
N LEU A 6 6.31 16.04 -0.17
CA LEU A 6 7.08 15.83 1.05
C LEU A 6 7.26 14.33 1.25
N GLN A 7 8.50 13.90 1.50
CA GLN A 7 8.77 12.52 1.94
C GLN A 7 8.94 12.55 3.46
N LEU A 8 7.96 12.02 4.17
CA LEU A 8 7.90 11.97 5.63
C LEU A 8 7.72 10.52 6.06
N THR A 9 8.31 10.15 7.18
CA THR A 9 8.03 8.86 7.82
C THR A 9 6.65 8.86 8.47
N VAL A 10 6.07 7.68 8.72
CA VAL A 10 4.78 7.54 9.42
C VAL A 10 4.80 8.25 10.79
N ALA A 11 5.93 8.22 11.50
CA ALA A 11 6.08 8.91 12.78
C ALA A 11 6.01 10.45 12.65
N GLU A 12 6.61 11.00 11.60
CA GLU A 12 6.55 12.43 11.31
C GLU A 12 5.15 12.85 10.85
N VAL A 13 4.50 12.04 10.01
CA VAL A 13 3.10 12.22 9.60
C VAL A 13 2.17 12.30 10.81
N ASN A 14 2.31 11.37 11.77
CA ASN A 14 1.50 11.39 12.99
C ASN A 14 1.71 12.67 13.81
N LYS A 15 2.96 13.17 13.93
CA LYS A 15 3.23 14.46 14.59
C LYS A 15 2.59 15.64 13.86
N VAL A 16 2.59 15.62 12.53
CA VAL A 16 1.91 16.66 11.74
C VAL A 16 0.40 16.60 12.01
N ILE A 17 -0.21 15.42 11.98
CA ILE A 17 -1.65 15.26 12.29
C ILE A 17 -1.97 15.74 13.71
N GLU A 18 -1.15 15.37 14.69
CA GLU A 18 -1.28 15.82 16.08
C GLU A 18 -1.21 17.35 16.18
N ALA A 19 -0.21 17.97 15.55
CA ALA A 19 -0.06 19.43 15.48
C ALA A 19 -1.27 20.11 14.82
N LEU A 20 -1.81 19.52 13.75
CA LEU A 20 -3.01 20.01 13.07
C LEU A 20 -4.28 19.85 13.93
N GLY A 21 -4.32 18.86 14.83
CA GLY A 21 -5.42 18.65 15.78
C GLY A 21 -5.60 19.78 16.79
N HIS A 22 -4.59 20.65 16.97
CA HIS A 22 -4.69 21.87 17.79
C HIS A 22 -5.38 23.03 17.07
N LEU A 23 -5.65 22.91 15.77
CA LEU A 23 -6.34 23.91 14.95
C LEU A 23 -7.81 23.53 14.75
N PRO A 24 -8.70 24.49 14.44
CA PRO A 24 -10.10 24.19 14.14
C PRO A 24 -10.21 23.23 12.94
N TYR A 25 -10.98 22.15 13.10
CA TYR A 25 -11.16 21.09 12.10
C TYR A 25 -11.45 21.62 10.69
N LEU A 26 -12.28 22.67 10.59
CA LEU A 26 -12.66 23.31 9.33
C LEU A 26 -11.48 23.81 8.50
N GLN A 27 -10.33 24.10 9.12
CA GLN A 27 -9.12 24.54 8.40
C GLN A 27 -8.19 23.38 8.05
N VAL A 28 -8.27 22.24 8.73
CA VAL A 28 -7.30 21.15 8.61
C VAL A 28 -7.85 19.90 7.93
N TYR A 29 -9.16 19.76 7.80
CA TYR A 29 -9.78 18.54 7.25
C TYR A 29 -9.26 18.21 5.84
N GLU A 30 -9.11 19.20 4.95
CA GLU A 30 -8.60 18.96 3.60
C GLU A 30 -7.13 18.48 3.60
N LEU A 31 -6.32 19.02 4.52
CA LEU A 31 -4.92 18.66 4.64
C LEU A 31 -4.77 17.24 5.19
N ILE A 32 -5.56 16.90 6.20
CA ILE A 32 -5.59 15.55 6.79
C ILE A 32 -6.09 14.52 5.76
N SER A 33 -7.14 14.85 4.99
CA SER A 33 -7.64 13.97 3.92
C SER A 33 -6.59 13.72 2.84
N LYS A 34 -5.83 14.74 2.41
CA LYS A 34 -4.73 14.58 1.45
C LYS A 34 -3.62 13.69 1.99
N LEU A 35 -3.27 13.86 3.27
CA LEU A 35 -2.24 13.06 3.92
C LEU A 35 -2.65 11.59 4.04
N HIS A 36 -3.91 11.32 4.40
CA HIS A 36 -4.48 9.97 4.42
C HIS A 36 -4.48 9.33 3.03
N ALA A 37 -4.86 10.07 1.98
CA ALA A 37 -4.86 9.56 0.61
C ALA A 37 -3.46 9.11 0.18
N GLN A 38 -2.44 9.94 0.41
CA GLN A 38 -1.05 9.62 0.08
C GLN A 38 -0.55 8.38 0.83
N ALA A 39 -0.90 8.22 2.11
CA ALA A 39 -0.55 7.04 2.90
C ALA A 39 -1.20 5.76 2.33
N GLN A 40 -2.47 5.83 1.95
CA GLN A 40 -3.20 4.70 1.38
C GLN A 40 -2.61 4.29 0.01
N GLU A 41 -2.22 5.25 -0.82
CA GLU A 41 -1.58 4.96 -2.12
C GLU A 41 -0.24 4.25 -1.96
N GLN A 42 0.55 4.62 -0.94
CA GLN A 42 1.82 3.97 -0.63
C GLN A 42 1.64 2.54 -0.11
N LEU A 43 0.63 2.31 0.75
CA LEU A 43 0.29 0.97 1.25
C LEU A 43 -0.26 0.05 0.17
N SER A 44 -1.03 0.59 -0.77
CA SER A 44 -1.64 -0.17 -1.87
C SER A 44 -0.63 -0.52 -2.98
N SER A 45 0.50 0.21 -3.03
CA SER A 45 1.57 -0.02 -4.01
C SER A 45 2.59 -1.06 -3.57
N SER A 46 2.37 -1.79 -2.47
CA SER A 46 3.20 -2.94 -2.12
C SER A 46 3.06 -3.98 -3.24
N PRO A 47 4.10 -4.22 -4.06
CA PRO A 47 4.01 -5.23 -5.10
C PRO A 47 4.00 -6.57 -4.39
N GLN A 48 2.83 -7.18 -4.31
CA GLN A 48 2.70 -8.60 -4.04
C GLN A 48 3.50 -9.32 -5.13
N SER A 49 4.76 -9.56 -4.82
CA SER A 49 5.73 -10.23 -5.67
C SER A 49 5.38 -11.71 -5.67
N ASN A 50 4.76 -12.13 -6.77
CA ASN A 50 5.04 -13.35 -7.54
C ASN A 50 5.17 -14.67 -6.78
N GLY A 51 4.11 -15.48 -6.90
CA GLY A 51 4.12 -16.91 -6.60
C GLY A 51 3.21 -17.70 -7.53
N SER A 52 3.15 -17.34 -8.83
CA SER A 52 2.61 -18.25 -9.84
C SER A 52 3.59 -19.42 -9.97
N VAL A 53 3.36 -20.50 -9.22
CA VAL A 53 4.06 -21.76 -9.45
C VAL A 53 3.55 -22.30 -10.79
N MET A 54 4.28 -22.02 -11.86
CA MET A 54 4.24 -22.86 -13.06
C MET A 54 4.78 -24.23 -12.63
N ILE A 55 3.87 -25.17 -12.36
CA ILE A 55 4.21 -26.58 -12.28
C ILE A 55 4.37 -27.07 -13.72
N ASP A 56 5.54 -26.79 -14.31
CA ASP A 56 6.02 -27.58 -15.45
C ASP A 56 6.71 -28.81 -14.85
N HIS A 57 5.96 -29.90 -14.70
CA HIS A 57 6.57 -31.22 -14.57
C HIS A 57 6.33 -31.96 -15.88
N PRO A 58 7.34 -32.06 -16.76
CA PRO A 58 7.41 -33.15 -17.71
C PRO A 58 7.92 -34.39 -16.97
N ASP A 59 7.36 -35.53 -17.37
CA ASP A 59 7.87 -36.90 -17.18
C ASP A 59 7.20 -37.81 -16.13
N ALA A 60 6.51 -38.82 -16.68
CA ALA A 60 6.22 -40.17 -16.17
C ALA A 60 5.41 -40.31 -14.86
N GLU A 61 4.38 -41.15 -14.74
CA GLU A 61 4.11 -42.43 -15.39
C GLU A 61 2.58 -42.66 -15.37
N VAL A 62 1.99 -42.94 -16.53
CA VAL A 62 0.59 -43.39 -16.60
C VAL A 62 0.55 -44.81 -16.06
N VAL A 63 0.27 -44.98 -14.76
CA VAL A 63 -0.16 -46.27 -14.22
C VAL A 63 -1.56 -46.54 -14.78
N GLN A 64 -1.61 -47.24 -15.92
CA GLN A 64 -2.83 -47.91 -16.38
C GLN A 64 -3.11 -49.06 -15.43
N THR A 65 -4.11 -48.86 -14.56
CA THR A 65 -4.87 -49.95 -13.95
C THR A 65 -5.69 -50.69 -15.01
N GLU A 66 -6.02 -51.94 -14.72
CA GLU A 66 -7.01 -52.83 -15.37
C GLU A 66 -6.43 -53.82 -16.41
N ASN A 67 -6.24 -55.09 -16.02
CA ASN A 67 -7.28 -56.15 -16.00
C ASN A 67 -6.68 -57.52 -15.64
#